data_AF-A0A814AGT6-F1
#
_entry.id   AF-A0A814AGT6-F1
#
_cell.length_a   1.000
_cell.length_b   1.000
_cell.length_c   1.000
_cell.angle_alpha   90.00
_cell.angle_beta   90.00
_cell.angle_gamma   90.00
#
_symmetry.space_group_name_H-M   'P 1'
#
loop_
_entity.id
_entity.type
_entity.pdbx_description
1 polymer ?
#
loop_
_entity_poly.entity_id
_entity_poly.type
_entity_poly.pdbx_seq_one_letter_code
_entity_poly.pdbx_strand_id
1 'polypeptide(L)'
;MEESQQILDETVLPEEIQRYRVVYEKAKEANQITDENKFSFAYCLVRSKAKADVRHGLTLLRELYDSTKSDDAKRDYIYYLALGNARLNEYETALNFLDAILHLQPGNHQAKNLKEEVTRRMTREGYVGMGIAVGAGALLVGGGGGLLLVGGLTAAALALLKK
;
A
#
# COMPACT_ATOMS: atom_id res chain seq x y z
N MET A 1 -13.62 -1.68 12.47
CA MET A 1 -13.31 -2.03 11.05
C MET A 1 -13.18 -0.79 10.15
N GLU A 2 -13.22 0.43 10.69
CA GLU A 2 -13.08 1.68 9.92
C GLU A 2 -11.64 2.24 9.88
N GLU A 3 -10.78 1.84 10.82
CA GLU A 3 -9.41 2.38 10.92
C GLU A 3 -8.50 2.00 9.74
N SER A 4 -8.73 0.85 9.09
CA SER A 4 -7.90 0.41 7.96
C SER A 4 -8.20 1.16 6.65
N GLN A 5 -9.36 1.81 6.54
CA GLN A 5 -9.80 2.46 5.30
C GLN A 5 -9.08 3.80 5.03
N GLN A 6 -8.45 4.39 6.05
CA GLN A 6 -7.90 5.74 5.94
C GLN A 6 -6.46 5.78 5.40
N ILE A 7 -5.72 4.67 5.41
CA ILE A 7 -4.27 4.70 5.15
C ILE A 7 -3.94 5.14 3.71
N LEU A 8 -4.73 4.69 2.73
CA LEU A 8 -4.52 5.06 1.33
C LEU A 8 -5.18 6.39 0.94
N ASP A 9 -6.20 6.83 1.70
CA ASP A 9 -6.91 8.10 1.46
C ASP A 9 -6.30 9.27 2.22
N GLU A 10 -5.46 9.01 3.23
CA GLU A 10 -4.72 10.03 3.94
C GLU A 10 -3.72 10.70 3.00
N THR A 11 -3.81 12.02 2.91
CA THR A 11 -2.96 12.81 2.02
C THR A 11 -2.28 13.93 2.77
N VAL A 12 -0.98 14.10 2.49
CA VAL A 12 -0.17 15.20 3.02
C VAL A 12 -0.60 16.52 2.37
N LEU A 13 -0.58 17.60 3.14
CA LEU A 13 -0.94 18.93 2.65
C LEU A 13 0.11 19.43 1.63
N PRO A 14 -0.29 20.15 0.57
CA PRO A 14 0.65 20.69 -0.42
C PRO A 14 1.76 21.54 0.21
N GLU A 15 1.46 22.28 1.28
CA GLU A 15 2.41 23.13 2.00
C GLU A 15 3.53 22.32 2.67
N GLU A 16 3.20 21.13 3.18
CA GLU A 16 4.18 20.22 3.77
C GLU A 16 5.08 19.62 2.68
N ILE A 17 4.51 19.19 1.54
CA ILE A 17 5.29 18.73 0.39
C ILE A 17 6.27 19.82 -0.05
N GLN A 18 5.82 21.07 -0.14
CA GLN A 18 6.70 22.18 -0.52
C GLN A 18 7.81 22.44 0.49
N ARG A 19 7.53 22.34 1.80
CA ARG A 19 8.55 22.46 2.84
C ARG A 19 9.68 21.45 2.64
N TYR A 20 9.34 20.17 2.48
CA TYR A 20 10.35 19.13 2.29
C TYR A 20 11.03 19.20 0.93
N ARG A 21 10.33 19.69 -0.11
CA ARG A 21 10.95 19.98 -1.41
C ARG A 21 12.05 21.02 -1.27
N VAL A 22 11.78 22.14 -0.60
CA VAL A 22 12.78 23.21 -0.42
C VAL A 22 14.00 22.69 0.35
N VAL A 23 13.79 21.86 1.39
CA VAL A 23 14.89 21.24 2.13
C VAL A 23 15.73 20.33 1.23
N TYR A 24 15.08 19.46 0.45
CA TYR A 24 15.76 18.53 -0.44
C TYR A 24 16.51 19.24 -1.59
N GLU A 25 15.90 20.22 -2.25
CA GLU A 25 16.54 20.96 -3.35
C GLU A 25 17.74 21.77 -2.85
N LYS A 26 17.64 22.43 -1.69
CA LYS A 26 18.80 23.12 -1.08
C LYS A 26 19.94 22.16 -0.76
N ALA A 27 19.62 20.99 -0.21
CA ALA A 27 20.62 19.96 0.04
C ALA A 27 21.24 19.44 -1.26
N LYS A 28 20.46 19.31 -2.32
CA LYS A 28 20.92 18.92 -3.65
C LYS A 28 21.85 19.96 -4.28
N GLU A 29 21.49 21.24 -4.24
CA GLU A 29 22.34 22.35 -4.69
C GLU A 29 23.68 22.39 -3.95
N ALA A 30 23.66 22.10 -2.64
CA ALA A 30 24.86 22.03 -1.81
C ALA A 30 25.66 20.72 -1.95
N ASN A 31 25.20 19.74 -2.75
CA ASN A 31 25.73 18.37 -2.81
C ASN A 31 25.79 17.67 -1.44
N GLN A 32 24.81 17.94 -0.59
CA GLN A 32 24.66 17.44 0.79
C GLN A 32 23.36 16.65 0.98
N ILE A 33 22.93 15.90 -0.04
CA ILE A 33 21.76 15.01 0.08
C ILE A 33 22.08 13.93 1.13
N THR A 34 21.15 13.74 2.06
CA THR A 34 21.21 12.67 3.06
C THR A 34 20.06 11.71 2.83
N ASP A 35 20.21 10.46 3.27
CA ASP A 35 19.12 9.48 3.17
C ASP A 35 17.85 9.98 3.89
N GLU A 36 18.03 10.67 5.02
CA GLU A 36 16.94 11.24 5.81
C GLU A 36 16.16 12.35 5.08
N ASN A 37 16.85 13.32 4.46
CA ASN A 37 16.16 14.42 3.78
C ASN A 37 15.47 13.94 2.50
N LYS A 38 16.09 13.00 1.78
CA LYS A 38 15.54 12.37 0.59
C LYS A 38 14.35 11.50 0.94
N PHE A 39 14.45 10.72 2.01
CA PHE A 39 13.35 9.89 2.50
C PHE A 39 12.17 10.74 2.96
N SER A 40 12.41 11.79 3.74
CA SER A 40 11.34 12.68 4.22
C SER A 40 10.57 13.32 3.06
N PHE A 41 11.29 13.75 2.03
CA PHE A 41 10.66 14.28 0.82
C PHE A 41 9.87 13.20 0.05
N ALA A 42 10.46 12.03 -0.16
CA ALA A 42 9.81 10.91 -0.83
C ALA A 42 8.55 10.43 -0.10
N TYR A 43 8.59 10.37 1.24
CA TYR A 43 7.48 10.05 2.12
C TYR A 43 6.28 10.99 1.92
N CYS A 44 6.53 12.30 1.82
CA CYS A 44 5.48 13.26 1.51
C CYS A 44 4.92 13.09 0.10
N LEU A 45 5.78 12.84 -0.88
CA LEU A 45 5.41 12.67 -2.29
C LEU A 45 4.53 11.44 -2.52
N VAL A 46 4.86 10.28 -1.94
CA VAL A 46 4.04 9.06 -2.08
C VAL A 46 2.67 9.21 -1.41
N ARG A 47 2.51 10.18 -0.52
CA ARG A 47 1.24 10.54 0.12
C ARG A 47 0.51 11.71 -0.55
N SER A 48 1.00 12.21 -1.69
CA SER A 48 0.37 13.29 -2.47
C SER A 48 -0.87 12.82 -3.23
N LYS A 49 -1.85 13.70 -3.42
CA LYS A 49 -3.01 13.45 -4.30
C LYS A 49 -2.61 13.35 -5.77
N ALA A 50 -1.50 13.97 -6.17
CA ALA A 50 -1.07 13.97 -7.56
C ALA A 50 -0.29 12.69 -7.89
N LYS A 51 -0.75 11.91 -8.89
CA LYS A 51 -0.04 10.69 -9.34
C LYS A 51 1.39 10.97 -9.82
N ALA A 52 1.66 12.18 -10.33
CA ALA A 52 3.01 12.59 -10.73
C ALA A 52 3.97 12.67 -9.53
N ASP A 53 3.51 13.25 -8.43
CA ASP A 53 4.28 13.29 -7.17
C ASP A 53 4.51 11.88 -6.64
N VAL A 54 3.49 11.04 -6.63
CA VAL A 54 3.61 9.65 -6.15
C VAL A 54 4.68 8.89 -6.94
N ARG A 55 4.68 9.01 -8.27
CA ARG A 55 5.73 8.39 -9.12
C ARG A 55 7.12 8.92 -8.78
N HIS A 56 7.26 10.22 -8.58
CA HIS A 56 8.54 10.80 -8.19
C HIS A 56 9.00 10.29 -6.81
N GLY A 57 8.10 10.21 -5.84
CA GLY A 57 8.39 9.61 -4.53
C GLY A 57 8.85 8.16 -4.64
N LEU A 58 8.21 7.34 -5.49
CA LEU A 58 8.62 5.96 -5.74
C LEU A 58 10.04 5.86 -6.34
N THR A 59 10.40 6.77 -7.25
CA THR A 59 11.77 6.83 -7.80
C THR A 59 12.78 7.09 -6.68
N LEU A 60 12.53 8.11 -5.84
CA LEU A 60 13.44 8.45 -4.73
C LEU A 60 13.56 7.31 -3.70
N LEU A 61 12.45 6.61 -3.39
CA LEU A 61 12.46 5.45 -2.50
C LEU A 61 13.25 4.27 -3.07
N ARG A 62 13.14 4.02 -4.38
CA ARG A 62 13.93 2.95 -5.03
C ARG A 62 15.42 3.27 -4.99
N GLU A 63 15.80 4.52 -5.27
CA GLU A 63 17.20 4.94 -5.16
C GLU A 63 17.73 4.77 -3.73
N LEU A 64 16.94 5.09 -2.70
CA LEU A 64 17.30 4.88 -1.29
C LEU A 64 17.42 3.39 -0.95
N TYR A 65 16.52 2.55 -1.48
CA TYR A 65 16.54 1.11 -1.29
C TYR A 65 17.81 0.47 -1.87
N ASP A 66 18.20 0.89 -3.08
CA ASP A 66 19.38 0.36 -3.76
C ASP A 66 20.68 0.85 -3.12
N SER A 67 20.70 2.06 -2.54
CA SER A 67 21.91 2.63 -1.92
C SER A 67 22.14 2.19 -0.47
N THR A 68 21.08 1.86 0.28
CA THR A 68 21.18 1.62 1.71
C THR A 68 21.76 0.24 2.04
N LYS A 69 22.56 0.19 3.12
CA LYS A 69 23.04 -1.06 3.74
C LYS A 69 22.24 -1.47 4.96
N SER A 70 21.32 -0.63 5.43
CA SER A 70 20.51 -0.88 6.63
C SER A 70 19.28 -1.70 6.27
N ASP A 71 19.17 -2.90 6.82
CA ASP A 71 18.00 -3.76 6.62
C ASP A 71 16.72 -3.17 7.22
N ASP A 72 16.83 -2.40 8.31
CA ASP A 72 15.69 -1.72 8.90
C ASP A 72 15.18 -0.61 7.99
N ALA A 73 16.08 0.19 7.41
CA ALA A 73 15.70 1.22 6.43
C ALA A 73 15.07 0.59 5.17
N LYS A 74 15.61 -0.54 4.70
CA LYS A 74 15.02 -1.28 3.56
C LYS A 74 13.58 -1.70 3.82
N ARG A 75 13.26 -2.15 5.03
CA ARG A 75 11.88 -2.53 5.40
C ARG A 75 10.93 -1.35 5.31
N ASP A 76 11.34 -0.19 5.82
CA ASP A 76 10.56 1.04 5.72
C ASP A 76 10.35 1.45 4.25
N TYR A 77 11.41 1.41 3.45
CA TYR A 77 11.32 1.79 2.03
C TYR A 77 10.41 0.84 1.24
N ILE A 78 10.48 -0.48 1.45
CA ILE A 78 9.58 -1.45 0.81
C ILE A 78 8.13 -1.16 1.19
N TYR A 79 7.85 -0.81 2.45
CA TYR A 79 6.50 -0.47 2.89
C TYR A 79 5.95 0.75 2.13
N TYR A 80 6.74 1.82 1.99
CA TYR A 80 6.32 3.00 1.24
C TYR A 80 6.28 2.79 -0.28
N LEU A 81 7.11 1.90 -0.81
CA LEU A 81 7.00 1.43 -2.19
C LEU A 81 5.65 0.74 -2.41
N ALA A 82 5.23 -0.16 -1.51
CA ALA A 82 3.91 -0.80 -1.59
C ALA A 82 2.78 0.23 -1.55
N LEU A 83 2.84 1.17 -0.60
CA LEU A 83 1.85 2.25 -0.46
C LEU A 83 1.72 3.09 -1.73
N GLY A 84 2.85 3.54 -2.30
CA GLY A 84 2.84 4.37 -3.50
C GLY A 84 2.33 3.62 -4.73
N ASN A 85 2.72 2.34 -4.91
CA ASN A 85 2.20 1.50 -6.00
C ASN A 85 0.68 1.29 -5.87
N ALA A 86 0.18 1.04 -4.65
CA ALA A 86 -1.25 0.91 -4.40
C ALA A 86 -2.03 2.18 -4.78
N ARG A 87 -1.48 3.38 -4.50
CA ARG A 87 -2.09 4.67 -4.87
C ARG A 87 -2.05 4.96 -6.38
N LEU A 88 -1.16 4.30 -7.12
CA LEU A 88 -1.13 4.33 -8.58
C LEU A 88 -2.06 3.31 -9.23
N ASN A 89 -2.73 2.47 -8.42
CA ASN A 89 -3.51 1.30 -8.82
C ASN A 89 -2.65 0.17 -9.40
N GLU A 90 -1.35 0.15 -9.08
CA GLU A 90 -0.43 -0.95 -9.39
C GLU A 90 -0.53 -2.01 -8.27
N TYR A 91 -1.72 -2.58 -8.11
CA TYR A 91 -2.08 -3.41 -6.96
C TYR A 91 -1.26 -4.69 -6.85
N GLU A 92 -0.98 -5.37 -7.95
CA GLU A 92 -0.14 -6.58 -7.93
C GLU A 92 1.27 -6.30 -7.41
N THR A 93 1.89 -5.21 -7.88
CA THR A 93 3.20 -4.77 -7.40
C THR A 93 3.16 -4.42 -5.91
N ALA A 94 2.11 -3.72 -5.46
CA ALA A 94 1.92 -3.42 -4.05
C ALA A 94 1.80 -4.68 -3.18
N LEU A 95 0.99 -5.66 -3.61
CA LEU A 95 0.79 -6.92 -2.89
C LEU A 95 2.09 -7.73 -2.83
N ASN A 96 2.87 -7.80 -3.90
CA ASN A 96 4.16 -8.49 -3.91
C ASN A 96 5.12 -7.91 -2.87
N PHE A 97 5.20 -6.58 -2.73
CA PHE A 97 6.01 -5.95 -1.70
C PHE A 97 5.50 -6.27 -0.29
N LEU A 98 4.18 -6.25 -0.07
CA LEU A 98 3.59 -6.55 1.23
C LEU A 98 3.80 -8.02 1.62
N ASP A 99 3.71 -8.93 0.66
CA ASP A 99 3.99 -10.35 0.87
C ASP A 99 5.45 -10.60 1.25
N ALA A 100 6.39 -9.88 0.61
CA ALA A 100 7.79 -9.94 1.01
C ALA A 100 8.00 -9.47 2.47
N ILE A 101 7.33 -8.39 2.89
CA ILE A 101 7.39 -7.92 4.28
C ILE A 101 6.80 -8.99 5.23
N LEU A 102 5.62 -9.52 4.92
CA LEU A 102 4.92 -10.47 5.79
C LEU A 102 5.59 -11.84 5.85
N HIS A 103 6.33 -12.23 4.81
CA HIS A 103 7.14 -13.44 4.84
C HIS A 103 8.28 -13.33 5.86
N LEU A 104 8.91 -12.15 5.95
CA LEU A 104 9.99 -11.87 6.91
C LEU A 104 9.47 -11.53 8.31
N GLN A 105 8.34 -10.84 8.39
CA GLN A 105 7.73 -10.36 9.63
C GLN A 105 6.23 -10.68 9.66
N PRO A 106 5.85 -11.94 9.93
CA PRO A 106 4.44 -12.35 9.95
C PRO A 106 3.58 -11.61 10.98
N GLY A 107 4.20 -10.97 11.98
CA GLY A 107 3.53 -10.16 13.00
C GLY A 107 3.32 -8.68 12.63
N ASN A 108 3.75 -8.23 11.45
CA ASN A 108 3.68 -6.82 11.08
C ASN A 108 2.22 -6.39 10.78
N HIS A 109 1.58 -5.77 11.78
CA HIS A 109 0.19 -5.32 11.69
C HIS A 109 -0.01 -4.22 10.63
N GLN A 110 0.98 -3.34 10.42
CA GLN A 110 0.90 -2.27 9.42
C GLN A 110 0.82 -2.87 8.00
N ALA A 111 1.71 -3.82 7.68
CA ALA A 111 1.71 -4.50 6.40
C ALA A 111 0.44 -5.34 6.17
N LYS A 112 -0.10 -6.00 7.22
CA LYS A 112 -1.39 -6.70 7.12
C LYS A 112 -2.54 -5.75 6.80
N ASN A 113 -2.66 -4.66 7.55
CA ASN A 113 -3.73 -3.68 7.35
C ASN A 113 -3.67 -3.06 5.95
N LEU A 114 -2.47 -2.71 5.48
CA LEU A 114 -2.29 -2.18 4.13
C LEU A 114 -2.63 -3.23 3.07
N LYS A 115 -2.23 -4.50 3.25
CA LYS A 115 -2.55 -5.59 2.31
C LYS A 115 -4.06 -5.82 2.20
N GLU A 116 -4.77 -5.81 3.32
CA GLU A 116 -6.23 -5.92 3.35
C GLU A 116 -6.91 -4.78 2.58
N GLU A 117 -6.44 -3.54 2.79
CA GLU A 117 -7.02 -2.37 2.12
C GLU A 117 -6.71 -2.35 0.62
N VAL A 118 -5.49 -2.70 0.21
CA VAL A 118 -5.11 -2.85 -1.21
C VAL A 118 -5.99 -3.90 -1.88
N THR A 119 -6.18 -5.06 -1.24
CA THR A 119 -7.02 -6.15 -1.76
C THR A 119 -8.48 -5.71 -1.89
N ARG A 120 -8.99 -4.96 -0.92
CA ARG A 120 -10.35 -4.42 -0.93
C ARG A 120 -10.55 -3.44 -2.10
N ARG A 121 -9.60 -2.53 -2.33
CA ARG A 121 -9.67 -1.57 -3.46
C ARG A 121 -9.57 -2.25 -4.81
N MET A 122 -8.63 -3.18 -4.97
CA MET A 122 -8.49 -3.99 -6.17
C MET A 122 -9.81 -4.70 -6.52
N THR A 123 -10.46 -5.31 -5.53
CA THR A 123 -11.76 -5.98 -5.71
C THR A 123 -12.88 -4.98 -6.06
N ARG A 124 -12.96 -3.84 -5.36
CA ARG A 124 -13.98 -2.80 -5.58
C ARG A 124 -13.88 -2.19 -6.98
N GLU A 125 -12.66 -1.94 -7.45
CA GLU A 125 -12.40 -1.36 -8.78
C GLU A 125 -12.54 -2.40 -9.91
N GLY A 126 -12.94 -3.65 -9.60
CA GLY A 126 -13.16 -4.69 -10.59
C GLY A 126 -11.88 -5.19 -11.25
N TYR A 127 -10.72 -4.98 -10.61
CA TYR A 127 -9.47 -5.61 -11.02
C TYR A 127 -9.56 -7.10 -10.70
N VAL A 128 -10.16 -7.85 -11.62
CA VAL A 128 -10.15 -9.31 -11.62
C VAL A 128 -8.83 -9.76 -12.26
N GLY A 129 -7.74 -9.54 -11.52
CA GLY A 129 -6.43 -10.10 -11.80
C GLY A 129 -6.34 -11.50 -11.20
N MET A 130 -5.91 -12.46 -12.01
CA MET A 130 -5.85 -13.89 -11.71
C MET A 130 -5.02 -14.17 -10.43
N GLY A 131 -5.66 -14.43 -9.27
CA GLY A 131 -4.95 -15.07 -8.14
C GLY A 131 -5.32 -14.69 -6.71
N ILE A 132 -6.19 -13.71 -6.43
CA ILE A 132 -6.56 -13.42 -5.02
C ILE A 132 -7.65 -14.38 -4.54
N ALA A 133 -7.24 -15.59 -4.17
CA ALA A 133 -8.03 -16.49 -3.36
C ALA A 133 -7.71 -16.22 -1.87
N VAL A 134 -8.42 -15.28 -1.25
CA VAL A 134 -8.44 -15.21 0.22
C VAL A 134 -9.83 -15.55 0.70
N GLY A 135 -9.97 -16.81 1.13
CA GLY A 135 -11.17 -17.36 1.72
C GLY A 135 -11.54 -16.65 3.02
N ALA A 136 -12.76 -16.13 3.04
CA ALA A 136 -13.73 -16.07 4.15
C ALA A 136 -14.64 -14.84 3.92
N GLY A 137 -15.54 -14.93 2.93
CA GLY A 137 -16.64 -13.98 2.78
C GLY A 137 -16.56 -12.96 1.64
N ALA A 138 -15.75 -13.17 0.61
CA ALA A 138 -15.86 -12.37 -0.62
C ALA A 138 -16.91 -12.99 -1.55
N LEU A 139 -18.17 -12.62 -1.32
CA LEU A 139 -19.26 -12.86 -2.25
C LEU A 139 -18.95 -12.08 -3.54
N LEU A 140 -18.74 -12.81 -4.63
CA LEU A 140 -18.62 -12.25 -5.97
C LEU A 140 -19.90 -11.47 -6.29
N VAL A 141 -19.83 -10.15 -6.38
CA VAL A 141 -20.83 -9.37 -7.10
C VAL A 141 -20.11 -8.62 -8.21
N GLY A 142 -19.86 -9.35 -9.30
CA GLY A 142 -19.69 -8.72 -10.59
C GLY A 142 -21.04 -8.12 -11.03
N GLY A 143 -21.01 -6.86 -11.45
CA GLY A 143 -22.03 -6.26 -12.29
C GLY A 143 -23.41 -6.05 -11.67
N GLY A 144 -23.65 -4.85 -11.14
CA GLY A 144 -24.98 -4.22 -11.12
C GLY A 144 -25.95 -4.71 -10.05
N GLY A 145 -26.22 -3.85 -9.07
CA GLY A 145 -27.51 -3.81 -8.37
C GLY A 145 -27.77 -4.94 -7.36
N GLY A 146 -27.32 -4.73 -6.13
CA GLY A 146 -27.90 -5.33 -4.92
C GLY A 146 -27.26 -6.65 -4.46
N LEU A 147 -26.84 -6.70 -3.19
CA LEU A 147 -27.58 -7.45 -2.18
C LEU A 147 -27.06 -7.15 -0.76
N LEU A 148 -28.02 -6.87 0.12
CA LEU A 148 -27.94 -6.86 1.58
C LEU A 148 -27.37 -8.17 2.12
N LEU A 149 -26.48 -8.11 3.11
CA LEU A 149 -26.41 -9.15 4.15
C LEU A 149 -26.20 -8.50 5.52
N VAL A 150 -27.33 -8.13 6.13
CA VAL A 150 -27.44 -7.97 7.58
C VAL A 150 -27.57 -9.37 8.18
N GLY A 151 -26.58 -9.78 8.95
CA GLY A 151 -26.74 -10.72 10.06
C GLY A 151 -26.70 -12.23 9.77
N GLY A 152 -25.94 -12.95 10.60
CA GLY A 152 -26.29 -14.30 11.05
C GLY A 152 -25.42 -15.45 10.55
N LEU A 153 -24.68 -16.05 11.48
CA LEU A 153 -24.23 -17.44 11.42
C LEU A 153 -25.35 -18.38 10.92
N THR A 154 -25.07 -19.28 9.99
CA THR A 154 -25.48 -20.71 10.07
C THR A 154 -24.81 -21.58 8.99
N ALA A 155 -24.10 -22.59 9.48
CA ALA A 155 -23.85 -23.92 8.92
C ALA A 155 -24.08 -24.18 7.41
N ALA A 156 -23.00 -24.32 6.66
CA ALA A 156 -22.97 -25.13 5.43
C ALA A 156 -21.68 -25.97 5.34
N ALA A 157 -21.24 -26.56 6.45
CA ALA A 157 -20.09 -27.47 6.51
C ALA A 157 -20.48 -28.95 6.67
N LEU A 158 -21.73 -29.32 6.38
CA LEU A 158 -22.19 -30.70 6.59
C LEU A 158 -23.04 -31.19 5.41
N ALA A 159 -22.43 -31.42 4.25
CA ALA A 159 -23.13 -32.10 3.15
C ALA A 159 -22.25 -32.82 2.11
N LEU A 160 -20.96 -33.11 2.36
CA LEU A 160 -20.11 -33.73 1.32
C LEU A 160 -19.17 -34.85 1.80
N LEU A 161 -19.64 -35.72 2.70
CA LEU A 161 -19.03 -37.05 2.85
C LEU A 161 -20.10 -38.10 3.13
N LYS A 162 -20.79 -38.49 2.06
CA LYS A 162 -21.32 -39.85 1.94
C LYS A 162 -21.34 -40.27 0.48
N LYS A 163 -20.30 -40.99 0.07
CA LYS A 163 -20.44 -42.10 -0.88
C LYS A 163 -19.40 -43.15 -0.54
#